data_AF-A0A239VNJ1-F1
#
_entry.id   AF-A0A239VNJ1-F1
#
_cell.length_a   1.000
_cell.length_b   1.000
_cell.length_c   1.000
_cell.angle_alpha   90.00
_cell.angle_beta   90.00
_cell.angle_gamma   90.00
#
_symmetry.space_group_name_H-M   'P 1'
#
loop_
_entity.id
_entity.type
_entity.pdbx_description
1 polymer ?
#
loop_
_entity_poly.entity_id
_entity_poly.type
_entity_poly.pdbx_seq_one_letter_code
_entity_poly.pdbx_strand_id
1 'polypeptide(L)'
;MSHQAPEPVQQSTPAEPGHGNTPAAWTGTVILLVASALISLGMVLGQSWMWIVGVVGVVAGVVVWAAMNRMGFNQEKPHGH
;
A
#
# COMPACT_ATOMS: atom_id res chain seq x y z
N MET A 1 45.56 -14.51 -32.26
CA MET A 1 44.77 -14.63 -31.02
C MET A 1 44.10 -13.29 -30.76
N SER A 2 42.99 -13.03 -31.44
CA SER A 2 42.13 -11.88 -31.19
C SER A 2 41.27 -12.23 -29.98
N HIS A 3 41.64 -11.71 -28.82
CA HIS A 3 40.84 -11.80 -27.60
C HIS A 3 39.52 -11.06 -27.85
N GLN A 4 38.45 -11.80 -28.12
CA GLN A 4 37.08 -11.31 -28.07
C GLN A 4 36.87 -10.81 -26.63
N ALA A 5 36.70 -9.49 -26.44
CA ALA A 5 36.27 -8.97 -25.16
C ALA A 5 34.89 -9.57 -24.84
N PRO A 6 34.63 -10.02 -23.59
CA PRO A 6 33.31 -10.48 -23.22
C PRO A 6 32.33 -9.34 -23.47
N GLU A 7 31.32 -9.59 -24.30
CA GLU A 7 30.24 -8.63 -24.51
C GLU A 7 29.66 -8.28 -23.13
N PRO A 8 29.37 -6.99 -22.84
CA PRO A 8 28.68 -6.65 -21.60
C PRO A 8 27.35 -7.40 -21.65
N VAL A 9 27.26 -8.48 -20.88
CA VAL A 9 26.00 -9.17 -20.63
C VAL A 9 25.08 -8.08 -20.10
N GLN A 10 24.16 -7.58 -20.93
CA GLN A 10 23.07 -6.75 -20.47
C GLN A 10 22.32 -7.64 -19.49
N GLN A 11 22.67 -7.54 -18.21
CA GLN A 11 21.82 -7.97 -17.13
C GLN A 11 20.58 -7.11 -17.30
N SER A 12 19.62 -7.62 -18.06
CA SER A 12 18.23 -7.30 -17.88
C SER A 12 17.93 -7.68 -16.44
N THR A 13 18.25 -6.80 -15.49
CA THR A 13 17.67 -6.84 -14.15
C THR A 13 16.19 -7.02 -14.44
N PRO A 14 15.59 -8.17 -14.12
CA PRO A 14 14.16 -8.34 -14.29
C PRO A 14 13.56 -7.10 -13.67
N ALA A 15 12.81 -6.32 -14.45
CA ALA A 15 12.20 -5.10 -13.95
C ALA A 15 11.48 -5.52 -12.67
N GLU A 16 12.05 -5.13 -11.53
CA GLU A 16 11.65 -5.64 -10.24
C GLU A 16 10.17 -5.33 -10.12
N PRO A 17 9.27 -6.35 -10.10
CA PRO A 17 7.84 -6.15 -10.19
C PRO A 17 7.45 -5.08 -9.19
N GLY A 18 6.85 -3.98 -9.66
CA GLY A 18 6.66 -2.75 -8.91
C GLY A 18 6.38 -2.99 -7.42
N HIS A 19 7.44 -2.90 -6.61
CA HIS A 19 7.43 -3.23 -5.20
C HIS A 19 6.60 -2.18 -4.45
N GLY A 20 5.31 -2.43 -4.25
CA GLY A 20 4.50 -1.84 -3.19
C GLY A 20 4.34 -0.31 -3.15
N ASN A 21 4.81 0.44 -4.16
CA ASN A 21 4.75 1.91 -4.16
C ASN A 21 3.52 2.47 -4.88
N THR A 22 2.56 1.62 -5.25
CA THR A 22 1.26 2.15 -5.70
C THR A 22 0.62 2.82 -4.49
N PRO A 23 0.21 4.10 -4.55
CA PRO A 23 -0.40 4.81 -3.43
C PRO A 23 -1.60 4.07 -2.81
N ALA A 24 -2.23 3.20 -3.59
CA ALA A 24 -3.27 2.28 -3.17
C ALA A 24 -2.84 1.22 -2.12
N ALA A 25 -1.57 0.80 -2.10
CA ALA A 25 -1.12 -0.23 -1.16
C ALA A 25 -1.00 0.30 0.28
N TRP A 26 -0.52 1.53 0.44
CA TRP A 26 -0.23 2.08 1.76
C TRP A 26 -1.35 2.96 2.32
N THR A 27 -2.27 3.45 1.50
CA THR A 27 -3.38 4.33 1.93
C THR A 27 -4.32 3.63 2.92
N GLY A 28 -4.75 2.40 2.62
CA GLY A 28 -5.57 1.62 3.55
C GLY A 28 -4.86 1.39 4.89
N THR A 29 -3.58 1.02 4.83
CA THR A 29 -2.76 0.76 6.02
C THR A 29 -2.59 2.02 6.89
N VAL A 30 -2.28 3.17 6.31
CA VAL A 30 -2.10 4.42 7.07
C VAL A 30 -3.40 4.86 7.73
N ILE A 31 -4.54 4.77 7.03
CA ILE A 31 -5.84 5.14 7.62
C ILE A 31 -6.17 4.24 8.81
N LEU A 32 -5.98 2.93 8.67
CA LEU A 32 -6.26 1.98 9.74
C LEU A 32 -5.28 2.12 10.93
N LEU A 33 -4.01 2.45 10.67
CA LEU A 33 -3.03 2.72 11.74
C LEU A 33 -3.41 3.96 12.55
N VAL A 34 -3.79 5.05 11.89
CA VAL A 34 -4.23 6.28 12.57
C VAL A 34 -5.51 6.01 13.36
N ALA A 35 -6.48 5.31 12.77
CA ALA A 35 -7.71 4.95 13.45
C ALA A 35 -7.46 4.08 14.68
N SER A 36 -6.63 3.05 14.56
CA SER A 36 -6.21 2.16 15.65
C SER A 36 -5.52 2.92 16.79
N ALA A 37 -4.64 3.87 16.45
CA ALA A 37 -3.98 4.72 17.44
C ALA A 37 -4.97 5.60 18.21
N LEU A 38 -5.97 6.20 17.53
CA LEU A 38 -7.01 7.01 18.16
C LEU A 38 -7.92 6.18 19.07
N ILE A 39 -8.28 4.95 18.67
CA ILE A 39 -9.04 4.02 19.52
C ILE A 39 -8.25 3.69 20.78
N SER A 40 -6.99 3.29 20.61
CA SER A 40 -6.11 2.91 21.72
C SER A 40 -5.90 4.08 22.69
N LEU A 41 -5.64 5.27 22.18
CA LEU A 41 -5.47 6.48 22.98
C LEU A 41 -6.76 6.91 23.68
N GLY A 42 -7.91 6.80 23.00
CA GLY A 42 -9.22 7.10 23.57
C GLY A 42 -9.59 6.16 24.73
N MET A 43 -9.27 4.87 24.60
CA MET A 43 -9.45 3.88 25.66
C MET A 43 -8.55 4.19 26.88
N VAL A 44 -7.26 4.46 26.67
CA VAL A 44 -6.31 4.75 27.76
C VAL A 44 -6.67 6.03 28.52
N LEU A 45 -7.16 7.05 27.82
CA LEU A 45 -7.54 8.32 28.44
C LEU A 45 -8.98 8.33 29.00
N GLY A 46 -9.73 7.22 28.85
CA GLY A 46 -11.13 7.13 29.28
C GLY A 46 -12.07 8.10 28.55
N GLN A 47 -11.66 8.61 27.38
CA GLN A 47 -12.39 9.63 26.64
C GLN A 47 -13.28 8.99 25.58
N SER A 48 -14.58 8.92 25.89
CA SER A 48 -15.55 8.20 25.05
C SER A 48 -15.62 8.74 23.62
N TRP A 49 -15.47 10.04 23.44
CA TRP A 49 -15.52 10.67 22.11
C TRP A 49 -14.35 10.24 21.21
N MET A 50 -13.18 9.96 21.79
CA MET A 50 -11.96 9.72 21.02
C MET A 50 -11.93 8.30 20.42
N TRP A 51 -12.42 7.29 21.15
CA TRP A 51 -12.57 5.96 20.57
C TRP A 51 -13.69 5.90 19.53
N ILE A 52 -14.76 6.70 19.67
CA ILE A 52 -15.81 6.84 18.65
C ILE A 52 -15.22 7.43 17.36
N VAL A 53 -14.42 8.49 17.45
CA VAL A 53 -13.71 9.07 16.29
C VAL A 53 -12.81 8.03 15.63
N GLY A 54 -12.10 7.23 16.43
CA GLY A 54 -11.29 6.12 15.93
C GLY A 54 -12.10 5.07 15.16
N VAL A 55 -13.27 4.66 15.67
CA VAL A 55 -14.18 3.72 14.98
C VAL A 55 -14.69 4.31 13.66
N VAL A 56 -15.07 5.60 13.66
CA VAL A 56 -15.46 6.31 12.43
C VAL A 56 -14.30 6.33 11.41
N GLY A 57 -13.07 6.50 11.89
CA GLY A 57 -11.86 6.41 11.08
C GLY A 57 -11.65 5.04 10.43
N VAL A 58 -11.95 3.94 11.14
CA VAL A 58 -11.91 2.58 10.58
C VAL A 58 -12.92 2.45 9.44
N VAL A 59 -14.16 2.92 9.64
CA VAL A 59 -15.20 2.88 8.61
C VAL A 59 -14.78 3.68 7.38
N ALA A 60 -14.21 4.87 7.56
CA ALA A 60 -13.67 5.66 6.46
C ALA A 60 -12.54 4.93 5.71
N GLY A 61 -11.65 4.24 6.43
CA GLY A 61 -10.60 3.41 5.83
C GLY A 61 -11.15 2.27 4.97
N VAL A 62 -12.20 1.59 5.43
CA VAL A 62 -12.90 0.56 4.66
C VAL A 62 -13.54 1.15 3.40
N VAL A 63 -14.13 2.34 3.47
CA VAL A 63 -14.73 3.02 2.32
C VAL A 63 -13.65 3.37 1.28
N VAL A 64 -12.51 3.92 1.71
CA VAL A 64 -11.38 4.23 0.83
C VAL A 64 -10.81 2.97 0.19
N TRP A 65 -10.63 1.91 0.96
CA TRP A 65 -10.20 0.61 0.44
C TRP A 65 -11.16 0.06 -0.62
N ALA A 66 -12.48 0.09 -0.34
CA ALA A 66 -13.49 -0.37 -1.29
C ALA A 66 -13.52 0.49 -2.57
N ALA A 67 -13.32 1.81 -2.45
CA ALA A 67 -13.21 2.71 -3.60
C ALA A 67 -12.00 2.39 -4.47
N MET A 68 -10.84 2.16 -3.86
CA MET A 68 -9.61 1.80 -4.57
C MET A 68 -9.70 0.42 -5.24
N ASN A 69 -10.35 -0.53 -4.58
CA ASN A 69 -10.58 -1.86 -5.15
C ASN A 69 -11.48 -1.78 -6.40
N ARG A 70 -12.47 -0.86 -6.40
CA ARG A 70 -13.33 -0.58 -7.56
C ARG A 70 -12.62 0.17 -8.70
N MET A 71 -11.62 1.00 -8.38
CA MET A 71 -10.86 1.76 -9.38
C MET A 71 -9.82 0.93 -10.14
N GLY A 72 -9.68 -0.37 -9.84
CA GLY A 72 -8.76 -1.26 -10.56
C GLY A 72 -7.30 -1.12 -10.16
N PHE A 73 -6.99 -0.45 -9.04
CA PHE A 73 -5.64 -0.40 -8.47
C PHE A 73 -5.13 -1.78 -7.98
N ASN A 74 -5.98 -2.80 -8.00
CA ASN A 74 -5.64 -4.20 -7.69
C ASN A 74 -5.24 -5.01 -8.93
N GLN A 75 -5.25 -4.43 -10.13
CA GLN A 75 -4.94 -5.15 -11.37
C GLN A 75 -3.57 -4.71 -11.88
N GLU A 76 -2.53 -5.46 -11.50
CA GLU A 76 -1.29 -5.50 -12.28
C GLU A 76 -1.68 -5.85 -13.72
N LYS A 77 -1.31 -4.98 -14.66
CA LYS A 77 -1.47 -5.25 -16.09
C LYS A 77 -0.74 -6.57 -16.39
N PRO A 78 -1.40 -7.61 -16.93
CA PRO A 78 -0.68 -8.73 -17.50
C PRO A 78 0.17 -8.18 -18.63
N HIS A 79 1.49 -8.34 -18.54
CA HIS A 79 2.39 -8.03 -19.64
C HIS A 79 2.09 -8.97 -20.81
N GLY A 80 1.29 -8.46 -21.76
CA GLY A 80 1.05 -9.11 -23.05
C GLY A 80 2.09 -8.66 -24.07
N HIS A 81 2.85 -9.65 -24.55
CA HIS A 81 3.77 -9.68 -25.70
C HIS A 81 5.11 -8.94 -25.57
#